data_AF-A0A293N7D3-F1
#
_entry.id   AF-A0A293N7D3-F1
#
_cell.length_a   1.000
_cell.length_b   1.000
_cell.length_c   1.000
_cell.angle_alpha   90.00
_cell.angle_beta   90.00
_cell.angle_gamma   90.00
#
_symmetry.space_group_name_H-M   'P 1'
#
loop_
_entity.id
_entity.type
_entity.pdbx_description
1 polymer ?
#
loop_
_entity_poly.entity_id
_entity_poly.type
_entity_poly.pdbx_seq_one_letter_code
_entity_poly.pdbx_strand_id
1 'polypeptide(L)'
;MAEKQQCSACVTETIPLWKKPSCGHLLCIDCVSDGKIPAECASCSQETSFHCPGHQFGCTFIDNASNCKQHVRRCPSRPTKCSNDECSVVVANNRLAQHLKDECAYRCGVCVYCKGSFFVTQLASHRRTCDEALIGCDFCGEGNIKRCDFKKHAASCVRTPKPCPLSAVGCEYVGNDEQLNDHVNLKSHVACMRQMNAQVSSLYVELRNERVKRSHLEEQVEENRLENAKLREELKSLKVLVDSFAAPDGL
;
A
#
# COMPACT_ATOMS: atom_id res chain seq x y z
N MET A 1 8.73 -11.49 28.60
CA MET A 1 7.60 -10.55 28.52
C MET A 1 7.35 -10.04 29.93
N ALA A 2 7.33 -8.73 30.17
CA ALA A 2 6.99 -8.23 31.51
C ALA A 2 5.46 -8.33 31.65
N GLU A 3 5.01 -9.25 32.48
CA GLU A 3 3.59 -9.49 32.73
C GLU A 3 3.00 -8.28 33.47
N LYS A 4 1.85 -7.79 33.01
CA LYS A 4 1.14 -6.74 33.73
C LYS A 4 0.74 -7.30 35.09
N GLN A 5 1.09 -6.59 36.14
CA GLN A 5 0.75 -7.00 37.49
C GLN A 5 -0.21 -5.99 38.10
N GLN A 6 -1.04 -6.46 39.03
CA GLN A 6 -2.09 -5.65 39.63
C GLN A 6 -1.55 -4.88 40.83
N CYS A 7 -1.78 -3.57 40.86
CA CYS A 7 -1.49 -2.76 42.03
C CYS A 7 -2.37 -3.21 43.22
N SER A 8 -1.75 -3.55 44.34
CA SER A 8 -2.44 -3.99 45.56
C SER A 8 -3.28 -2.88 46.23
N ALA A 9 -3.13 -1.62 45.83
CA ALA A 9 -3.90 -0.48 46.37
C ALA A 9 -5.04 -0.01 45.46
N CYS A 10 -4.80 0.16 44.15
CA CYS A 10 -5.80 0.68 43.21
C CYS A 10 -6.34 -0.36 42.23
N VAL A 11 -5.91 -1.64 42.33
CA VAL A 11 -6.38 -2.74 41.47
C VAL A 11 -6.04 -2.54 39.98
N THR A 12 -5.30 -1.49 39.63
CA THR A 12 -4.93 -1.18 38.23
C THR A 12 -3.73 -2.00 37.79
N GLU A 13 -3.80 -2.58 36.58
CA GLU A 13 -2.70 -3.28 35.93
C GLU A 13 -1.63 -2.30 35.43
N THR A 14 -0.40 -2.38 35.96
CA THR A 14 0.72 -1.50 35.55
C THR A 14 2.06 -2.25 35.55
N ILE A 15 3.05 -1.73 34.81
CA ILE A 15 4.34 -2.40 34.57
C ILE A 15 5.53 -1.79 35.35
N PRO A 16 5.45 -0.58 35.96
CA PRO A 16 6.36 -0.24 37.04
C PRO A 16 5.66 -0.34 38.40
N LEU A 17 5.60 -1.56 38.94
CA LEU A 17 5.18 -1.78 40.32
C LEU A 17 6.39 -1.78 41.26
N TRP A 18 6.22 -1.09 42.37
CA TRP A 18 7.17 -1.04 43.46
C TRP A 18 6.87 -2.20 44.38
N LYS A 19 7.90 -2.99 44.70
CA LYS A 19 7.75 -4.18 45.55
C LYS A 19 8.20 -3.87 46.96
N LYS A 20 7.36 -4.16 47.94
CA LYS A 20 7.74 -4.05 49.34
C LYS A 20 8.65 -5.22 49.74
N PRO A 21 9.85 -5.00 50.32
CA PRO A 21 10.76 -6.06 50.72
C PRO A 21 10.15 -7.02 51.76
N SER A 22 9.38 -6.47 52.71
CA SER A 22 8.93 -7.22 53.89
C SER A 22 7.71 -8.11 53.66
N CYS A 23 6.86 -7.80 52.67
CA CYS A 23 5.62 -8.54 52.42
C CYS A 23 5.31 -8.80 50.94
N GLY A 24 6.16 -8.34 50.01
CA GLY A 24 6.05 -8.66 48.59
C GLY A 24 4.93 -7.98 47.81
N HIS A 25 4.08 -7.16 48.45
CA HIS A 25 3.00 -6.42 47.78
C HIS A 25 3.54 -5.41 46.74
N LEU A 26 2.74 -5.19 45.69
CA LEU A 26 3.10 -4.44 44.49
C LEU A 26 2.26 -3.17 44.37
N LEU A 27 2.88 -2.00 44.24
CA LEU A 27 2.18 -0.71 44.24
C LEU A 27 2.58 0.14 43.04
N CYS A 28 1.61 0.80 42.38
CA CYS A 28 1.88 1.68 41.26
C CYS A 28 2.45 3.03 41.71
N ILE A 29 3.15 3.72 40.80
CA ILE A 29 3.79 5.01 41.07
C ILE A 29 2.81 6.08 41.55
N ASP A 30 1.55 6.03 41.09
CA ASP A 30 0.51 7.01 41.45
C ASP A 30 0.04 6.80 42.88
N CYS A 31 -0.24 5.56 43.29
CA CYS A 31 -0.58 5.22 44.68
C CYS A 31 0.54 5.58 45.66
N VAL A 32 1.80 5.36 45.25
CA VAL A 32 2.98 5.71 46.05
C VAL A 32 3.20 7.22 46.14
N SER A 33 2.88 7.94 45.06
CA SER A 33 3.06 9.40 44.97
C SER A 33 2.00 10.20 45.70
N ASP A 34 0.75 9.73 45.70
CA ASP A 34 -0.39 10.44 46.24
C ASP A 34 -0.52 10.30 47.77
N GLY A 35 0.41 9.59 48.43
CA GLY A 35 0.35 9.34 49.87
C GLY A 35 -0.87 8.49 50.29
N LYS A 36 -1.54 7.83 49.34
CA LYS A 36 -2.69 6.94 49.60
C LYS A 36 -2.28 5.58 50.17
N ILE A 37 -0.98 5.36 50.38
CA ILE A 37 -0.48 4.19 51.10
C ILE A 37 -0.32 4.63 52.56
N PRO A 38 -1.01 3.97 53.51
CA PRO A 38 -0.79 4.26 54.92
C PRO A 38 0.69 4.06 55.29
N ALA A 39 1.15 4.67 56.38
CA ALA A 39 2.49 4.41 56.96
C ALA A 39 2.73 2.92 57.27
N GLU A 40 1.68 2.12 57.20
CA GLU A 40 1.64 0.69 57.34
C GLU A 40 1.09 0.08 56.04
N CYS A 41 1.63 -1.07 55.61
CA CYS A 41 0.99 -1.82 54.54
C CYS A 41 -0.43 -2.17 55.00
N ALA A 42 -1.47 -1.72 54.27
CA ALA A 42 -2.87 -1.96 54.61
C ALA A 42 -3.20 -3.46 54.82
N SER A 43 -2.34 -4.35 54.34
CA SER A 43 -2.44 -5.79 54.48
C SER A 43 -1.57 -6.41 55.59
N CYS A 44 -0.56 -5.71 56.17
CA CYS A 44 0.39 -6.36 57.09
C CYS A 44 1.22 -5.49 58.07
N SER A 45 1.00 -4.17 58.21
CA SER A 45 1.57 -3.32 59.28
C SER A 45 3.09 -3.37 59.56
N GLN A 46 3.94 -3.46 58.53
CA GLN A 46 5.42 -3.43 58.68
C GLN A 46 6.10 -2.21 58.03
N GLU A 47 7.39 -1.97 58.33
CA GLU A 47 8.24 -0.83 57.88
C GLU A 47 8.18 -0.48 56.38
N THR A 48 8.46 0.78 56.04
CA THR A 48 8.02 1.52 54.84
C THR A 48 9.02 1.62 53.70
N SER A 49 10.01 0.74 53.64
CA SER A 49 10.96 0.73 52.52
C SER A 49 10.38 -0.01 51.30
N PHE A 50 10.74 0.46 50.11
CA PHE A 50 10.30 -0.09 48.83
C PHE A 50 11.49 -0.36 47.93
N HIS A 51 11.49 -1.50 47.25
CA HIS A 51 12.42 -1.72 46.14
C HIS A 51 12.04 -0.84 44.96
N CYS A 52 13.05 -0.24 44.33
CA CYS A 52 12.91 0.36 43.02
C CYS A 52 12.28 -0.66 42.03
N PRO A 53 11.34 -0.27 41.15
CA PRO A 53 10.82 -1.14 40.09
C PRO A 53 11.89 -1.72 39.16
N GLY A 54 13.06 -1.07 39.10
CA GLY A 54 14.23 -1.56 38.39
C GLY A 54 14.92 -2.74 39.06
N HIS A 55 14.45 -3.20 40.24
CA HIS A 55 15.00 -4.35 40.94
C HIS A 55 14.96 -5.62 40.10
N GLN A 56 13.90 -5.80 39.31
CA GLN A 56 13.80 -6.89 38.32
C GLN A 56 14.89 -6.84 37.23
N PHE A 57 15.56 -5.69 37.07
CA PHE A 57 16.69 -5.46 36.18
C PHE A 57 18.00 -5.17 36.93
N GLY A 58 18.09 -5.57 38.20
CA GLY A 58 19.31 -5.50 39.01
C GLY A 58 19.50 -4.21 39.83
N CYS A 59 18.50 -3.34 39.94
CA CYS A 59 18.58 -2.21 40.86
C CYS A 59 18.53 -2.69 42.32
N THR A 60 19.47 -2.24 43.15
CA THR A 60 19.52 -2.54 44.59
C THR A 60 18.98 -1.40 45.45
N PHE A 61 18.47 -0.33 44.85
CA PHE A 61 17.96 0.83 45.58
C PHE A 61 16.69 0.49 46.35
N ILE A 62 16.73 0.71 47.66
CA ILE A 62 15.66 0.47 48.63
C ILE A 62 15.56 1.69 49.53
N ASP A 63 14.42 2.36 49.54
CA ASP A 63 14.16 3.51 50.40
C ASP A 63 12.64 3.77 50.48
N ASN A 64 12.23 4.81 51.19
CA ASN A 64 10.86 5.28 51.27
C ASN A 64 10.29 5.71 49.90
N ALA A 65 8.96 5.86 49.86
CA ALA A 65 8.16 6.28 48.72
C ALA A 65 8.74 7.50 47.97
N SER A 66 9.12 8.55 48.69
CA SER A 66 9.58 9.82 48.10
C SER A 66 10.96 9.67 47.43
N ASN A 67 11.91 9.05 48.13
CA ASN A 67 13.28 8.87 47.65
C ASN A 67 13.34 7.93 46.45
N CYS A 68 12.60 6.82 46.48
CA CYS A 68 12.49 5.93 45.34
C CYS A 68 11.85 6.61 44.11
N LYS A 69 10.95 7.60 44.29
CA LYS A 69 10.32 8.33 43.18
C LYS A 69 11.33 9.23 42.47
N GLN A 70 12.14 9.92 43.27
CA GLN A 70 13.23 10.73 42.76
C GLN A 70 14.30 9.87 42.07
N HIS A 71 14.64 8.72 42.67
CA HIS A 71 15.57 7.76 42.10
C HIS A 71 15.11 7.21 40.75
N VAL A 72 13.86 6.74 40.62
CA VAL A 72 13.34 6.13 39.38
C VAL A 72 13.44 7.05 38.17
N ARG A 73 13.37 8.37 38.35
CA ARG A 73 13.56 9.35 37.26
C ARG A 73 14.95 9.28 36.61
N ARG A 74 15.97 8.87 37.38
CA ARG A 74 17.37 8.79 36.94
C ARG A 74 17.92 7.36 36.96
N CYS A 75 17.11 6.38 37.38
CA CYS A 75 17.52 4.99 37.53
C CYS A 75 17.83 4.36 36.15
N PRO A 76 19.07 3.91 35.89
CA PRO A 76 19.42 3.25 34.64
C PRO A 76 18.67 1.94 34.42
N SER A 77 18.31 1.25 35.50
CA SER A 77 17.60 -0.03 35.48
C SER A 77 16.07 0.10 35.51
N ARG A 78 15.50 1.31 35.42
CA ARG A 78 14.05 1.47 35.47
C ARG A 78 13.38 0.71 34.30
N PRO A 79 12.24 0.04 34.53
CA PRO A 79 11.46 -0.60 33.47
C PRO A 79 10.97 0.44 32.47
N THR A 80 11.27 0.26 31.19
CA THR A 80 10.86 1.16 30.10
C THR A 80 10.29 0.36 28.94
N LYS A 81 9.09 0.74 28.47
CA LYS A 81 8.45 0.12 27.30
C LYS A 81 9.17 0.54 26.01
N CYS A 82 9.27 -0.38 25.05
CA CYS A 82 9.72 -0.05 23.70
C CYS A 82 8.86 1.06 23.07
N SER A 83 9.49 1.97 22.32
CA SER A 83 8.80 3.08 21.63
C SER A 83 8.02 2.65 20.37
N ASN A 84 8.16 1.40 19.94
CA ASN A 84 7.40 0.82 18.83
C ASN A 84 6.07 0.29 19.36
N ASP A 85 4.95 0.75 18.82
CA ASP A 85 3.61 0.43 19.34
C ASP A 85 3.28 -1.07 19.29
N GLU A 86 3.73 -1.74 18.25
CA GLU A 86 3.58 -3.20 18.06
C GLU A 86 4.53 -4.02 18.96
N CYS A 87 5.47 -3.37 19.65
CA CYS A 87 6.39 -4.02 20.57
C CYS A 87 5.91 -3.90 22.02
N SER A 88 5.51 -5.01 22.61
CA SER A 88 5.10 -5.11 24.02
C SER A 88 6.27 -5.35 25.00
N VAL A 89 7.51 -5.35 24.52
CA VAL A 89 8.69 -5.64 25.35
C VAL A 89 9.00 -4.46 26.27
N VAL A 90 9.31 -4.80 27.53
CA VAL A 90 9.82 -3.86 28.54
C VAL A 90 11.23 -4.27 28.90
N VAL A 91 12.16 -3.31 28.83
CA VAL A 91 13.58 -3.50 29.12
C VAL A 91 14.05 -2.46 30.14
N ALA A 92 15.23 -2.68 30.71
CA ALA A 92 15.92 -1.66 31.49
C ALA A 92 16.22 -0.42 30.62
N ASN A 93 16.06 0.78 31.18
CA ASN A 93 16.26 2.04 30.43
C ASN A 93 17.65 2.13 29.77
N ASN A 94 18.71 1.66 30.42
CA ASN A 94 20.05 1.60 29.85
C ASN A 94 20.19 0.59 28.69
N ARG A 95 19.32 -0.42 28.60
CA ARG A 95 19.30 -1.42 27.52
C ARG A 95 18.31 -1.07 26.39
N LEU A 96 17.51 -0.03 26.53
CA LEU A 96 16.51 0.35 25.51
C LEU A 96 17.14 0.64 24.15
N ALA A 97 18.27 1.35 24.11
CA ALA A 97 18.97 1.65 22.87
C ALA A 97 19.47 0.38 22.17
N GLN A 98 20.05 -0.56 22.92
CA GLN A 98 20.48 -1.86 22.40
C GLN A 98 19.28 -2.69 21.90
N HIS A 99 18.18 -2.71 22.67
CA HIS A 99 16.96 -3.39 22.25
C HIS A 99 16.45 -2.85 20.91
N LEU A 100 16.30 -1.54 20.76
CA LEU A 100 15.82 -0.92 19.51
C LEU A 100 16.73 -1.20 18.31
N LYS A 101 18.05 -1.31 18.55
CA LYS A 101 19.05 -1.52 17.51
C LYS A 101 19.16 -2.98 17.07
N ASP A 102 19.18 -3.91 18.03
CA ASP A 102 19.65 -5.27 17.77
C ASP A 102 18.56 -6.34 18.02
N GLU A 103 17.67 -6.12 18.99
CA GLU A 103 16.76 -7.16 19.49
C GLU A 103 15.30 -6.96 19.06
N CYS A 104 14.87 -5.72 18.82
CA CYS A 104 13.47 -5.41 18.52
C CYS A 104 13.07 -6.04 17.19
N ALA A 105 12.01 -6.86 17.22
CA ALA A 105 11.43 -7.46 16.01
C ALA A 105 10.90 -6.40 15.04
N TYR A 106 10.47 -5.26 15.57
CA TYR A 106 9.94 -4.12 14.83
C TYR A 106 10.98 -3.03 14.60
N ARG A 107 12.28 -3.34 14.70
CA ARG A 107 13.32 -2.40 14.28
C ARG A 107 13.28 -2.19 12.77
N CYS A 108 13.73 -1.02 12.35
CA CYS A 108 13.90 -0.71 10.93
C CYS A 108 15.25 -1.23 10.43
N GLY A 109 15.24 -1.94 9.32
CA GLY A 109 16.40 -2.29 8.52
C GLY A 109 16.39 -1.55 7.19
N VAL A 110 17.57 -1.32 6.63
CA VAL A 110 17.72 -0.65 5.33
C VAL A 110 17.82 -1.69 4.22
N CYS A 111 17.07 -1.49 3.13
CA CYS A 111 17.18 -2.30 1.94
C CYS A 111 18.53 -2.06 1.24
N VAL A 112 19.26 -3.14 0.93
CA VAL A 112 20.57 -3.03 0.26
C VAL A 112 20.47 -2.47 -1.16
N TYR A 113 19.33 -2.69 -1.82
CA TYR A 113 19.06 -2.30 -3.21
C TYR A 113 18.53 -0.87 -3.31
N CYS A 114 17.34 -0.58 -2.76
CA CYS A 114 16.71 0.74 -2.88
C CYS A 114 17.08 1.74 -1.77
N LYS A 115 17.84 1.33 -0.75
CA LYS A 115 18.17 2.13 0.45
C LYS A 115 16.96 2.61 1.27
N GLY A 116 15.76 2.12 0.98
CA GLY A 116 14.56 2.37 1.77
C GLY A 116 14.60 1.71 3.15
N SER A 117 13.90 2.31 4.12
CA SER A 117 13.78 1.81 5.49
C SER A 117 12.50 0.99 5.64
N PHE A 118 12.61 -0.23 6.16
CA PHE A 118 11.49 -1.16 6.35
C PHE A 118 11.63 -1.89 7.68
N PHE A 119 10.53 -2.33 8.27
CA PHE A 119 10.61 -3.25 9.40
C PHE A 119 11.36 -4.52 9.02
N VAL A 120 12.23 -5.02 9.90
CA VAL A 120 13.04 -6.23 9.61
C VAL A 120 12.18 -7.44 9.25
N THR A 121 10.98 -7.55 9.85
CA THR A 121 9.97 -8.56 9.52
C THR A 121 9.49 -8.47 8.06
N GLN A 122 9.42 -7.27 7.49
CA GLN A 122 8.97 -7.00 6.12
C GLN A 122 10.14 -6.87 5.13
N LEU A 123 11.37 -6.71 5.61
CA LEU A 123 12.51 -6.48 4.73
C LEU A 123 12.78 -7.67 3.79
N ALA A 124 12.58 -8.89 4.27
CA ALA A 124 12.74 -10.11 3.46
C ALA A 124 11.66 -10.26 2.38
N SER A 125 10.41 -9.87 2.65
CA SER A 125 9.36 -9.84 1.64
C SER A 125 9.60 -8.71 0.65
N HIS A 126 9.95 -7.51 1.12
CA HIS A 126 10.31 -6.39 0.28
C HIS A 126 11.45 -6.73 -0.70
N ARG A 127 12.53 -7.37 -0.25
CA ARG A 127 13.65 -7.74 -1.15
C ARG A 127 13.23 -8.62 -2.33
N ARG A 128 12.20 -9.45 -2.17
CA ARG A 128 11.66 -10.29 -3.26
C ARG A 128 10.88 -9.48 -4.30
N THR A 129 10.31 -8.34 -3.91
CA THR A 129 9.51 -7.46 -4.76
C THR A 129 10.15 -6.10 -5.01
N CYS A 130 11.39 -5.89 -4.57
CA CYS A 130 12.09 -4.62 -4.69
C CYS A 130 12.44 -4.36 -6.17
N ASP A 131 11.98 -3.22 -6.68
CA ASP A 131 12.19 -2.79 -8.06
C ASP A 131 13.65 -2.53 -8.41
N GLU A 132 14.42 -2.05 -7.43
CA GLU A 132 15.87 -1.81 -7.56
C GLU A 132 16.71 -3.08 -7.36
N ALA A 133 16.10 -4.22 -7.01
CA ALA A 133 16.83 -5.47 -6.88
C ALA A 133 17.38 -5.90 -8.25
N LEU A 134 18.64 -6.29 -8.28
CA LEU A 134 19.26 -6.87 -9.46
C LEU A 134 18.81 -8.32 -9.61
N ILE A 135 18.41 -8.68 -10.82
CA ILE A 135 17.99 -10.01 -11.21
C ILE A 135 18.74 -10.43 -12.48
N GLY A 136 18.90 -11.75 -12.63
CA GLY A 136 19.47 -12.33 -13.84
C GLY A 136 18.42 -12.61 -14.90
N CYS A 137 18.85 -12.56 -16.16
CA CYS A 137 18.09 -13.10 -17.28
C CYS A 137 18.51 -14.55 -17.54
N ASP A 138 17.58 -15.49 -17.38
CA ASP A 138 17.83 -16.92 -17.57
C ASP A 138 18.19 -17.29 -19.02
N PHE A 139 17.84 -16.44 -20.00
CA PHE A 139 18.07 -16.69 -21.41
C PHE A 139 19.42 -16.17 -21.90
N CYS A 140 19.84 -14.98 -21.48
CA CYS A 140 21.10 -14.39 -21.92
C CYS A 140 22.25 -14.48 -20.91
N GLY A 141 21.95 -14.76 -19.65
CA GLY A 141 22.92 -14.85 -18.57
C GLY A 141 23.35 -13.48 -17.99
N GLU A 142 22.79 -12.37 -18.47
CA GLU A 142 23.05 -11.04 -17.91
C GLU A 142 22.51 -10.95 -16.49
N GLY A 143 23.37 -10.63 -15.51
CA GLY A 143 23.07 -10.71 -14.07
C GLY A 143 22.74 -9.38 -13.40
N ASN A 144 22.98 -8.25 -14.07
CA ASN A 144 22.90 -6.91 -13.49
C ASN A 144 21.69 -6.11 -13.98
N ILE A 145 20.54 -6.76 -14.13
CA ILE A 145 19.32 -6.10 -14.61
C ILE A 145 18.47 -5.70 -13.40
N LYS A 146 18.15 -4.42 -13.26
CA LYS A 146 17.15 -4.01 -12.25
C LYS A 146 15.81 -4.66 -12.55
N ARG A 147 15.11 -5.13 -11.52
CA ARG A 147 13.79 -5.74 -11.66
C ARG A 147 12.80 -4.85 -12.41
N CYS A 148 12.81 -3.53 -12.15
CA CYS A 148 11.97 -2.57 -12.87
C CYS A 148 12.27 -2.48 -14.37
N ASP A 149 13.53 -2.65 -14.77
CA ASP A 149 13.98 -2.57 -16.16
C ASP A 149 13.93 -3.93 -16.89
N PHE A 150 13.63 -5.02 -16.17
CA PHE A 150 13.60 -6.36 -16.77
C PHE A 150 12.63 -6.48 -17.93
N LYS A 151 11.47 -5.82 -17.88
CA LYS A 151 10.52 -5.80 -19.02
C LYS A 151 11.14 -5.18 -20.28
N LYS A 152 11.92 -4.10 -20.12
CA LYS A 152 12.62 -3.45 -21.24
C LYS A 152 13.73 -4.37 -21.76
N HIS A 153 14.49 -5.00 -20.86
CA HIS A 153 15.50 -5.99 -21.23
C HIS A 153 14.89 -7.17 -21.99
N ALA A 154 13.79 -7.77 -21.50
CA ALA A 154 13.16 -8.93 -22.14
C ALA A 154 12.70 -8.62 -23.57
N ALA A 155 12.27 -7.38 -23.85
CA ALA A 155 11.90 -6.93 -25.19
C ALA A 155 13.10 -6.82 -26.15
N SER A 156 14.27 -6.36 -25.67
CA SER A 156 15.48 -6.19 -26.49
C SER A 156 16.45 -7.37 -26.46
N CYS A 157 16.29 -8.31 -25.53
CA CYS A 157 17.15 -9.46 -25.38
C CYS A 157 16.99 -10.42 -26.58
N VAL A 158 18.10 -10.70 -27.26
CA VAL A 158 18.15 -11.54 -28.46
C VAL A 158 17.80 -12.99 -28.17
N ARG A 159 18.10 -13.46 -26.95
CA ARG A 159 17.90 -14.85 -26.52
C ARG A 159 16.55 -15.11 -25.85
N THR A 160 15.84 -14.06 -25.42
CA THR A 160 14.53 -14.22 -24.81
C THR A 160 13.53 -14.66 -25.88
N PRO A 161 12.77 -15.76 -25.66
CA PRO A 161 11.73 -16.18 -26.59
C PRO A 161 10.64 -15.12 -26.72
N LYS A 162 10.31 -14.75 -27.95
CA LYS A 162 9.30 -13.75 -28.31
C LYS A 162 8.28 -14.37 -29.28
N PRO A 163 7.02 -13.95 -29.20
CA PRO A 163 6.02 -14.39 -30.17
C PRO A 163 6.36 -13.85 -31.57
N CYS A 164 5.98 -14.61 -32.59
CA CYS A 164 6.10 -14.19 -33.98
C CYS A 164 5.39 -12.84 -34.22
N PRO A 165 5.95 -11.91 -35.02
CA PRO A 165 5.29 -10.66 -35.38
C PRO A 165 3.90 -10.83 -36.01
N LEU A 166 3.63 -11.99 -36.63
CA LEU A 166 2.34 -12.36 -37.23
C LEU A 166 1.38 -13.07 -36.25
N SER A 167 1.69 -13.07 -34.95
CA SER A 167 0.82 -13.64 -33.90
C SER A 167 -0.55 -12.97 -33.83
N ALA A 168 -0.65 -11.67 -34.12
CA ALA A 168 -1.92 -10.95 -34.23
C ALA A 168 -2.84 -11.49 -35.33
N VAL A 169 -2.26 -12.17 -36.33
CA VAL A 169 -2.97 -12.79 -37.47
C VAL A 169 -3.17 -14.29 -37.23
N GLY A 170 -2.66 -14.83 -36.12
CA GLY A 170 -2.83 -16.24 -35.73
C GLY A 170 -1.58 -17.11 -35.85
N CYS A 171 -0.38 -16.56 -36.04
CA CYS A 171 0.85 -17.36 -35.95
C CYS A 171 1.21 -17.63 -34.48
N GLU A 172 1.15 -18.89 -34.06
CA GLU A 172 1.42 -19.31 -32.67
C GLU A 172 2.91 -19.53 -32.36
N TYR A 173 3.80 -19.31 -33.33
CA TYR A 173 5.22 -19.58 -33.15
C TYR A 173 5.87 -18.61 -32.15
N VAL A 174 6.71 -19.16 -31.26
CA VAL A 174 7.51 -18.43 -30.28
C VAL A 174 8.95 -18.91 -30.39
N GLY A 175 9.89 -17.98 -30.49
CA GLY A 175 11.31 -18.29 -30.62
C GLY A 175 12.18 -17.09 -30.22
N ASN A 176 13.48 -17.32 -30.05
CA ASN A 176 14.44 -16.22 -29.91
C ASN A 176 14.63 -15.49 -31.26
N ASP A 177 15.43 -14.41 -31.28
CA ASP A 177 15.56 -13.58 -32.49
C ASP A 177 16.14 -14.35 -33.69
N GLU A 178 17.09 -15.27 -33.47
CA GLU A 178 17.68 -16.11 -34.53
C GLU A 178 16.65 -17.08 -35.11
N GLN A 179 15.93 -17.79 -34.23
CA GLN A 179 14.85 -18.69 -34.60
C GLN A 179 13.71 -17.97 -35.31
N LEU A 180 13.37 -16.76 -34.87
CA LEU A 180 12.37 -15.92 -35.51
C LEU A 180 12.82 -15.47 -36.90
N ASN A 181 14.09 -15.09 -37.05
CA ASN A 181 14.62 -14.68 -38.35
C ASN A 181 14.51 -15.80 -39.40
N ASP A 182 14.74 -17.06 -38.99
CA ASP A 182 14.57 -18.22 -39.86
C ASP A 182 13.09 -18.59 -40.09
N HIS A 183 12.26 -18.42 -39.08
CA HIS A 183 10.82 -18.73 -39.13
C HIS A 183 10.02 -17.74 -39.98
N VAL A 184 10.33 -16.44 -39.92
CA VAL A 184 9.60 -15.35 -40.58
C VAL A 184 9.88 -15.36 -42.09
N ASN A 185 9.26 -16.32 -42.76
CA ASN A 185 9.33 -16.50 -44.20
C ASN A 185 7.94 -16.73 -44.80
N LEU A 186 7.86 -16.66 -46.13
CA LEU A 186 6.59 -16.79 -46.85
C LEU A 186 5.94 -18.16 -46.62
N LYS A 187 6.72 -19.25 -46.60
CA LYS A 187 6.19 -20.62 -46.45
C LYS A 187 5.48 -20.79 -45.10
N SER A 188 6.07 -20.28 -44.02
CA SER A 188 5.49 -20.32 -42.68
C SER A 188 4.20 -19.50 -42.54
N HIS A 189 3.99 -18.50 -43.42
CA HIS A 189 2.96 -17.47 -43.21
C HIS A 189 1.95 -17.32 -44.36
N VAL A 190 1.91 -18.23 -45.35
CA VAL A 190 0.93 -18.15 -46.46
C VAL A 190 -0.51 -18.05 -45.96
N ALA A 191 -0.86 -18.83 -44.92
CA ALA A 191 -2.19 -18.81 -44.33
C ALA A 191 -2.51 -17.44 -43.68
N CYS A 192 -1.58 -16.90 -42.90
CA CYS A 192 -1.72 -15.57 -42.30
C CYS A 192 -1.88 -14.48 -43.39
N MET A 193 -1.10 -14.54 -44.47
CA MET A 193 -1.20 -13.59 -45.58
C MET A 193 -2.57 -13.67 -46.28
N ARG A 194 -3.11 -14.87 -46.48
CA ARG A 194 -4.47 -15.06 -47.03
C ARG A 194 -5.53 -14.46 -46.10
N GLN A 195 -5.38 -14.65 -44.80
CA GLN A 195 -6.30 -14.10 -43.80
C GLN A 195 -6.26 -12.57 -43.77
N MET A 196 -5.07 -11.96 -43.78
CA MET A 196 -4.97 -10.49 -43.89
C MET A 196 -5.61 -9.98 -45.18
N ASN A 197 -5.37 -10.64 -46.31
CA ASN A 197 -5.98 -10.24 -47.58
C ASN A 197 -7.51 -10.31 -47.53
N ALA A 198 -8.07 -11.34 -46.88
CA ALA A 198 -9.51 -11.44 -46.68
C ALA A 198 -10.04 -10.32 -45.77
N GLN A 199 -9.34 -10.01 -44.67
CA GLN A 199 -9.70 -8.91 -43.76
C GLN A 199 -9.67 -7.55 -44.46
N VAL A 200 -8.61 -7.26 -45.22
CA VAL A 200 -8.50 -6.02 -46.01
C VAL A 200 -9.61 -5.93 -47.05
N SER A 201 -9.94 -7.04 -47.72
CA SER A 201 -11.03 -7.08 -48.70
C SER A 201 -12.39 -6.81 -48.05
N SER A 202 -12.65 -7.36 -46.86
CA SER A 202 -13.88 -7.09 -46.10
C SER A 202 -13.98 -5.61 -45.72
N LEU A 203 -12.91 -5.06 -45.13
CA LEU A 203 -12.84 -3.66 -44.73
C LEU A 203 -13.04 -2.71 -45.91
N TYR A 204 -12.53 -3.05 -47.09
CA TYR A 204 -12.74 -2.26 -48.30
C TYR A 204 -14.22 -2.23 -48.73
N VAL A 205 -14.92 -3.36 -48.65
CA VAL A 205 -16.36 -3.46 -48.94
C VAL A 205 -17.18 -2.68 -47.91
N GLU A 206 -16.87 -2.84 -46.62
CA GLU A 206 -17.51 -2.10 -45.54
C GLU A 206 -17.34 -0.59 -45.71
N LEU A 207 -16.12 -0.13 -45.98
CA LEU A 207 -15.84 1.29 -46.23
C LEU A 207 -16.62 1.83 -47.43
N ARG A 208 -16.75 1.03 -48.50
CA ARG A 208 -17.57 1.40 -49.67
C ARG A 208 -19.04 1.53 -49.29
N ASN A 209 -19.58 0.60 -48.52
CA ASN A 209 -20.98 0.61 -48.09
C ASN A 209 -21.28 1.82 -47.20
N GLU A 210 -20.40 2.13 -46.25
CA GLU A 210 -20.56 3.30 -45.38
C GLU A 210 -20.49 4.62 -46.17
N ARG A 211 -19.66 4.70 -47.22
CA ARG A 211 -19.65 5.87 -48.12
C ARG A 211 -20.98 6.07 -48.84
N VAL A 212 -21.58 4.99 -49.37
CA VAL A 212 -22.89 5.06 -50.04
C VAL A 212 -23.99 5.45 -49.06
N LYS A 213 -24.00 4.81 -47.88
CA LYS A 213 -24.95 5.11 -46.80
C LYS A 213 -24.86 6.56 -46.35
N ARG A 214 -23.64 7.10 -46.22
CA ARG A 214 -23.42 8.50 -45.90
C ARG A 214 -23.99 9.43 -46.97
N SER A 215 -23.76 9.15 -48.26
CA SER A 215 -24.35 9.92 -49.36
C SER A 215 -25.88 9.97 -49.28
N HIS A 216 -26.52 8.83 -49.00
CA HIS A 216 -27.97 8.76 -48.88
C HIS A 216 -28.51 9.54 -47.66
N LEU A 217 -27.82 9.44 -46.52
CA LEU A 217 -28.17 10.23 -45.33
C LEU A 217 -28.01 11.74 -45.58
N GLU A 218 -26.99 12.14 -46.32
CA GLU A 218 -26.78 13.55 -46.70
C GLU A 218 -27.95 14.08 -47.56
N GLU A 219 -28.44 13.27 -48.51
CA GLU A 219 -29.65 13.59 -49.30
C GLU A 219 -30.89 13.71 -48.41
N GLN A 220 -31.13 12.73 -47.52
CA GLN A 220 -32.27 12.75 -46.60
C GLN A 220 -32.24 13.94 -45.64
N VAL A 221 -31.06 14.34 -45.17
CA VAL A 221 -30.91 15.51 -44.29
C VAL A 221 -31.31 16.78 -45.04
N GLU A 222 -30.94 16.92 -46.31
CA GLU A 222 -31.30 18.10 -47.10
C GLU A 222 -32.79 18.12 -47.44
N GLU A 223 -33.40 16.97 -47.78
CA GLU A 223 -34.85 16.85 -47.95
C GLU A 223 -35.62 17.25 -46.68
N ASN A 224 -35.24 16.68 -45.54
CA ASN A 224 -35.84 17.00 -44.24
C ASN A 224 -35.64 18.47 -43.88
N ARG A 225 -34.52 19.07 -44.26
CA ARG A 225 -34.24 20.50 -44.03
C ARG A 225 -35.19 21.39 -44.83
N LEU A 226 -35.42 21.05 -46.10
CA LEU A 226 -36.36 21.74 -46.98
C LEU A 226 -37.80 21.61 -46.49
N GLU A 227 -38.22 20.40 -46.08
CA GLU A 227 -39.55 20.16 -45.53
C GLU A 227 -39.77 20.92 -44.21
N ASN A 228 -38.82 20.88 -43.29
CA ASN A 228 -38.86 21.67 -42.06
C ASN A 228 -38.92 23.18 -42.33
N ALA A 229 -38.25 23.68 -43.37
CA ALA A 229 -38.33 25.08 -43.75
C ALA A 229 -39.74 25.46 -44.22
N LYS A 230 -40.39 24.61 -45.03
CA LYS A 230 -41.79 24.81 -45.47
C LYS A 230 -42.76 24.81 -44.30
N LEU A 231 -42.68 23.80 -43.43
CA LEU A 231 -43.54 23.70 -42.23
C LEU A 231 -43.36 24.91 -41.30
N ARG A 232 -42.14 25.45 -41.19
CA ARG A 232 -41.88 26.68 -40.43
C ARG A 232 -42.55 27.91 -41.04
N GLU A 233 -42.56 28.04 -42.37
CA GLU A 233 -43.29 29.13 -43.04
C GLU A 233 -44.81 28.99 -42.86
N GLU A 234 -45.35 27.78 -43.04
CA GLU A 234 -46.77 27.51 -42.79
C GLU A 234 -47.17 27.82 -41.34
N LEU A 235 -46.35 27.43 -40.36
CA LEU A 235 -46.54 27.77 -38.95
C LEU A 235 -46.51 29.28 -38.70
N LYS A 236 -45.61 30.03 -39.37
CA LYS A 236 -45.61 31.51 -39.27
C LYS A 236 -46.90 32.10 -39.84
N SER A 237 -47.36 31.64 -41.00
CA SER A 237 -48.60 32.12 -41.61
C SER A 237 -49.82 31.85 -40.72
N LEU A 238 -49.92 30.64 -40.17
CA LEU A 238 -50.98 30.28 -39.21
C LEU A 238 -50.89 31.12 -37.92
N LYS A 239 -49.68 31.38 -37.43
CA LYS A 239 -49.46 32.22 -36.24
C LYS A 239 -49.93 33.65 -36.46
N VAL A 240 -49.64 34.26 -37.61
CA VAL A 240 -50.14 35.60 -37.97
C VAL A 240 -51.67 35.64 -37.98
N LEU A 241 -52.31 34.61 -38.53
CA LEU A 241 -53.77 34.47 -38.51
C LEU A 241 -54.29 34.41 -37.07
N VAL A 242 -53.74 33.53 -36.23
CA VAL A 242 -54.15 33.39 -34.82
C VAL A 242 -53.97 34.69 -34.05
N ASP A 243 -52.83 35.39 -34.24
CA ASP A 243 -52.56 36.68 -33.58
C ASP A 243 -53.55 37.76 -34.05
N SER A 244 -54.03 37.71 -35.30
CA SER A 244 -55.05 38.64 -35.81
C SER A 244 -56.46 38.40 -35.23
N PHE A 245 -56.78 37.16 -34.84
CA PHE A 245 -58.01 36.82 -34.12
C PHE A 245 -57.92 37.01 -32.60
N ALA A 246 -56.70 37.17 -32.06
CA ALA A 246 -56.43 37.42 -30.65
C ALA A 246 -56.34 38.92 -30.30
N ALA A 247 -56.47 39.82 -31.28
CA ALA A 247 -56.61 41.25 -31.01
C ALA A 247 -57.93 41.48 -30.24
N PRO A 248 -57.89 41.98 -28.99
CA PRO A 248 -59.10 42.16 -28.21
C PRO A 248 -59.91 43.30 -28.80
N ASP A 249 -61.17 43.03 -29.16
CA ASP A 249 -62.20 44.06 -29.23
C ASP A 249 -62.21 44.79 -27.88
N GLY A 250 -61.65 46.00 -27.89
CA GLY A 250 -61.45 46.83 -26.72
C GLY A 250 -61.75 48.29 -27.03
N LEU A 251 -63.04 48.63 -26.82
CA LEU A 251 -63.70 49.95 -26.77
C LEU A 251 -64.09 50.62 -28.09
#